data_AF-G9EJI0-F1
#
_entry.id   AF-G9EJI0-F1
#
_cell.length_a   1.000
_cell.length_b   1.000
_cell.length_c   1.000
_cell.angle_alpha   90.00
_cell.angle_beta   90.00
_cell.angle_gamma   90.00
#
_symmetry.space_group_name_H-M   'P 1'
#
loop_
_entity.id
_entity.type
_entity.pdbx_description
1 polymer ?
#
loop_
_entity_poly.entity_id
_entity_poly.type
_entity_poly.pdbx_seq_one_letter_code
_entity_poly.pdbx_strand_id
1 'polypeptide(L)'
;MVMELIEEHQCFGGVQRVYAHHSLSTQCTMRFGLFLPPQALQQKVPVLYWLSGLTCTEQNFITKAGAQRVAAELGLALVVPDTSPRGIDLPGEHDHYDFGSGAGFYVDATRNPWSKYYQMATYIREELPALLQQHFPLDENACGIFGHSMGGAWRTNFGFEKSYAISFCFCLFSYLCAEPKSLGTKNIYWLFRR
;
A
#
# COMPACT_ATOMS: atom_id res chain seq x y z
N MET A 1 16.47 5.75 -7.99
CA MET A 1 15.42 6.79 -7.91
C MET A 1 15.70 7.64 -6.69
N VAL A 2 15.36 8.93 -6.69
CA VAL A 2 15.60 9.81 -5.53
C VAL A 2 14.35 9.81 -4.65
N MET A 3 14.51 9.56 -3.34
CA MET A 3 13.45 9.71 -2.34
C MET A 3 13.69 10.99 -1.54
N GLU A 4 12.62 11.74 -1.32
CA GLU A 4 12.58 12.91 -0.45
C GLU A 4 11.99 12.51 0.90
N LEU A 5 12.68 12.83 2.01
CA LEU A 5 12.14 12.65 3.36
C LEU A 5 11.18 13.81 3.66
N ILE A 6 9.91 13.49 3.89
CA ILE A 6 8.86 14.49 4.17
C ILE A 6 8.73 14.76 5.66
N GLU A 7 8.75 13.70 6.47
CA GLU A 7 8.68 13.81 7.93
C GLU A 7 9.38 12.63 8.61
N GLU A 8 9.84 12.86 9.83
CA GLU A 8 10.50 11.89 10.68
C GLU A 8 10.08 12.08 12.15
N HIS A 9 9.69 10.99 12.80
CA HIS A 9 9.30 10.97 14.19
C HIS A 9 9.91 9.76 14.91
N GLN A 10 10.58 10.00 16.04
CA GLN A 10 11.01 8.93 16.93
C GLN A 10 9.78 8.22 17.52
N CYS A 11 9.75 6.89 17.47
CA CYS A 11 8.56 6.11 17.83
C CYS A 11 8.97 4.74 18.39
N PHE A 12 8.69 4.51 19.69
CA PHE A 12 8.98 3.23 20.38
C PHE A 12 10.41 2.70 20.19
N GLY A 13 11.41 3.59 20.21
CA GLY A 13 12.83 3.26 20.00
C GLY A 13 13.22 3.03 18.53
N GLY A 14 12.25 2.97 17.62
CA GLY A 14 12.47 3.05 16.18
C GLY A 14 12.15 4.44 15.64
N VAL A 15 11.99 4.52 14.32
CA VAL A 15 11.68 5.76 13.61
C VAL A 15 10.54 5.55 12.62
N GLN A 16 9.52 6.40 12.70
CA GLN A 16 8.47 6.53 11.70
C GLN A 16 8.84 7.64 10.73
N ARG A 17 8.83 7.34 9.44
CA ARG A 17 9.11 8.30 8.38
C ARG A 17 8.00 8.29 7.34
N VAL A 18 7.88 9.38 6.61
CA VAL A 18 7.16 9.42 5.33
C VAL A 18 8.10 9.93 4.26
N TYR A 19 8.11 9.24 3.14
CA TYR A 19 8.89 9.59 1.98
C TYR A 19 7.99 9.94 0.80
N ALA A 20 8.49 10.79 -0.07
CA ALA A 20 7.95 11.00 -1.41
C ALA A 20 8.96 10.53 -2.46
N HIS A 21 8.47 9.98 -3.57
CA HIS A 21 9.31 9.71 -4.74
C HIS A 21 8.49 9.84 -6.02
N HIS A 22 9.17 10.12 -7.14
CA HIS A 22 8.54 10.00 -8.44
C HIS A 22 8.41 8.52 -8.81
N SER A 23 7.18 8.08 -9.07
CA SER A 23 6.88 6.71 -9.45
C SER A 23 6.79 6.53 -10.95
N LEU A 24 7.44 5.48 -11.45
CA LEU A 24 7.45 5.15 -12.88
C LEU A 24 6.17 4.42 -13.30
N SER A 25 5.61 3.57 -12.47
CA SER A 25 4.36 2.86 -12.77
C SER A 25 3.17 3.81 -12.74
N THR A 26 3.11 4.72 -11.78
CA THR A 26 1.97 5.64 -11.64
C THR A 26 2.15 7.00 -12.29
N GLN A 27 3.35 7.30 -12.79
CA GLN A 27 3.70 8.54 -13.50
C GLN A 27 3.43 9.81 -12.67
N CYS A 28 3.48 9.71 -11.34
CA CYS A 28 3.29 10.83 -10.41
C CYS A 28 4.20 10.72 -9.19
N THR A 29 4.18 11.74 -8.36
CA THR A 29 4.78 11.65 -7.03
C THR A 29 3.91 10.80 -6.13
N MET A 30 4.47 9.73 -5.58
CA MET A 30 3.84 8.85 -4.60
C MET A 30 4.42 9.09 -3.22
N ARG A 31 3.61 8.89 -2.19
CA ARG A 31 4.03 8.89 -0.79
C ARG A 31 3.86 7.52 -0.15
N PHE A 32 4.72 7.20 0.79
CA PHE A 32 4.57 6.04 1.64
C PHE A 32 5.15 6.30 3.03
N GLY A 33 4.53 5.68 4.03
CA GLY A 33 5.05 5.59 5.39
C GLY A 33 6.00 4.41 5.53
N LEU A 34 7.08 4.60 6.28
CA LEU A 34 8.04 3.57 6.65
C LEU A 34 8.33 3.65 8.14
N PHE A 35 8.01 2.60 8.88
CA PHE A 35 8.50 2.40 10.24
C PHE A 35 9.73 1.48 10.21
N LEU A 36 10.84 1.96 10.76
CA LEU A 36 12.04 1.16 10.99
C LEU A 36 12.18 0.88 12.50
N PRO A 37 12.19 -0.40 12.93
CA PRO A 37 12.35 -0.75 14.33
C PRO A 37 13.82 -0.55 14.77
N PRO A 38 14.12 -0.48 16.08
CA PRO A 38 15.49 -0.24 16.56
C PRO A 38 16.53 -1.25 16.03
N GLN A 39 16.10 -2.48 15.78
CA GLN A 39 16.92 -3.58 15.25
C GLN A 39 17.44 -3.30 13.82
N ALA A 40 16.75 -2.45 13.05
CA ALA A 40 17.16 -2.06 11.71
C ALA A 40 18.48 -1.28 11.67
N LEU A 41 18.96 -0.77 12.83
CA LEU A 41 20.27 -0.13 12.94
C LEU A 41 21.44 -1.13 12.87
N GLN A 42 21.20 -2.41 13.11
CA GLN A 42 22.24 -3.44 13.26
C GLN A 42 22.13 -4.54 12.21
N GLN A 43 20.92 -4.84 11.73
CA GLN A 43 20.67 -5.96 10.84
C GLN A 43 19.51 -5.71 9.89
N LYS A 44 19.42 -6.56 8.86
CA LYS A 44 18.22 -6.62 8.04
C LYS A 44 17.02 -7.11 8.87
N VAL A 45 15.86 -6.51 8.66
CA VAL A 45 14.63 -6.84 9.38
C VAL A 45 13.53 -7.32 8.43
N PRO A 46 12.63 -8.23 8.87
CA PRO A 46 11.46 -8.60 8.09
C PRO A 46 10.54 -7.38 7.85
N VAL A 47 9.79 -7.42 6.75
CA VAL A 47 8.93 -6.31 6.34
C VAL A 47 7.47 -6.72 6.21
N LEU A 48 6.56 -5.91 6.75
CA LEU A 48 5.13 -6.03 6.56
C LEU A 48 4.58 -4.84 5.76
N TYR A 49 3.93 -5.13 4.65
CA TYR A 49 3.21 -4.14 3.85
C TYR A 49 1.77 -4.06 4.32
N TRP A 50 1.33 -2.86 4.70
CA TRP A 50 -0.07 -2.56 5.02
C TRP A 50 -0.74 -1.86 3.85
N LEU A 51 -1.84 -2.41 3.35
CA LEU A 51 -2.68 -1.77 2.35
C LEU A 51 -3.92 -1.15 2.99
N SER A 52 -4.05 0.17 2.86
CA SER A 52 -5.18 0.92 3.40
C SER A 52 -6.45 0.78 2.56
N GLY A 53 -7.59 1.15 3.17
CA GLY A 53 -8.90 1.15 2.51
C GLY A 53 -9.17 2.42 1.70
N LEU A 54 -10.41 2.54 1.20
CA LEU A 54 -10.88 3.75 0.49
C LEU A 54 -10.61 5.03 1.28
N THR A 55 -10.35 6.12 0.57
CA THR A 55 -10.12 7.50 1.08
C THR A 55 -8.88 7.69 1.97
N CYS A 56 -8.16 6.61 2.30
CA CYS A 56 -6.97 6.70 3.14
C CYS A 56 -5.75 7.17 2.35
N THR A 57 -4.77 7.67 3.09
CA THR A 57 -3.41 7.91 2.62
C THR A 57 -2.41 7.08 3.42
N GLU A 58 -1.12 7.31 3.23
CA GLU A 58 -0.04 6.74 4.04
C GLU A 58 -0.16 7.10 5.54
N GLN A 59 -0.90 8.16 5.87
CA GLN A 59 -1.00 8.71 7.22
C GLN A 59 -1.95 7.93 8.13
N ASN A 60 -3.06 7.41 7.58
CA ASN A 60 -4.15 6.87 8.41
C ASN A 60 -3.68 5.74 9.32
N PHE A 61 -2.95 4.77 8.77
CA PHE A 61 -2.47 3.63 9.55
C PHE A 61 -1.38 4.04 10.55
N ILE A 62 -0.38 4.81 10.10
CA ILE A 62 0.77 5.16 10.94
C ILE A 62 0.36 6.03 12.13
N THR A 63 -0.73 6.79 12.03
CA THR A 63 -1.22 7.66 13.12
C THR A 63 -2.28 7.01 14.01
N LYS A 64 -3.06 6.04 13.50
CA LYS A 64 -4.26 5.54 14.21
C LYS A 64 -4.20 4.08 14.63
N ALA A 65 -3.34 3.25 14.02
CA ALA A 65 -3.33 1.81 14.27
C ALA A 65 -2.57 1.39 15.54
N GLY A 66 -1.63 2.22 16.03
CA GLY A 66 -0.79 1.88 17.18
C GLY A 66 0.13 0.68 16.96
N ALA A 67 0.42 0.34 15.70
CA ALA A 67 1.15 -0.88 15.32
C ALA A 67 2.67 -0.79 15.63
N GLN A 68 3.24 0.41 15.67
CA GLN A 68 4.69 0.62 15.81
C GLN A 68 5.26 0.04 17.11
N ARG A 69 4.49 0.05 18.21
CA ARG A 69 4.94 -0.52 19.49
C ARG A 69 5.24 -2.01 19.35
N VAL A 70 4.29 -2.77 18.82
CA VAL A 70 4.44 -4.23 18.64
C VAL A 70 5.46 -4.53 17.54
N ALA A 71 5.49 -3.73 16.47
CA ALA A 71 6.49 -3.87 15.42
C ALA A 71 7.92 -3.66 15.95
N ALA A 72 8.13 -2.70 16.86
CA ALA A 72 9.43 -2.49 17.52
C ALA A 72 9.83 -3.68 18.41
N GLU A 73 8.89 -4.22 19.18
CA GLU A 73 9.11 -5.41 20.03
C GLU A 73 9.51 -6.63 19.19
N LEU A 74 8.86 -6.83 18.04
CA LEU A 74 9.11 -7.96 17.14
C LEU A 74 10.25 -7.73 16.13
N GLY A 75 10.78 -6.51 16.04
CA GLY A 75 11.80 -6.16 15.05
C GLY A 75 11.28 -6.19 13.60
N LEU A 76 10.04 -5.74 13.38
CA LEU A 76 9.39 -5.69 12.07
C LEU A 76 9.39 -4.27 11.50
N ALA A 77 9.77 -4.14 10.23
CA ALA A 77 9.52 -2.92 9.47
C ALA A 77 8.06 -2.89 8.98
N LEU A 78 7.45 -1.70 8.97
CA LEU A 78 6.11 -1.49 8.42
C LEU A 78 6.19 -0.55 7.23
N VAL A 79 5.59 -0.94 6.11
CA VAL A 79 5.50 -0.12 4.89
C VAL A 79 4.04 0.16 4.59
N VAL A 80 3.71 1.44 4.40
CA VAL A 80 2.34 1.94 4.27
C VAL A 80 2.26 2.84 3.03
N PRO A 81 2.04 2.29 1.83
CA PRO A 81 1.86 3.09 0.63
C PRO A 81 0.54 3.87 0.65
N ASP A 82 0.48 4.92 -0.16
CA ASP A 82 -0.79 5.55 -0.52
C ASP A 82 -1.68 4.56 -1.32
N THR A 83 -2.97 4.87 -1.42
CA THR A 83 -4.03 4.00 -1.94
C THR A 83 -4.31 4.20 -3.43
N SER A 84 -3.78 5.28 -4.02
CA SER A 84 -3.89 5.62 -5.44
C SER A 84 -2.79 6.61 -5.85
N PRO A 85 -2.58 6.83 -7.16
CA PRO A 85 -1.89 8.02 -7.66
C PRO A 85 -2.54 9.31 -7.12
N ARG A 86 -1.77 10.39 -7.02
CA ARG A 86 -2.22 11.71 -6.54
C ARG A 86 -1.81 12.82 -7.50
N GLY A 87 -2.64 13.86 -7.62
CA GLY A 87 -2.35 15.05 -8.41
C GLY A 87 -2.35 14.85 -9.93
N ILE A 88 -3.03 13.80 -10.43
CA ILE A 88 -3.24 13.61 -11.87
C ILE A 88 -4.41 14.47 -12.36
N ASP A 89 -5.46 14.57 -11.55
CA ASP A 89 -6.69 15.35 -11.77
C ASP A 89 -7.40 14.98 -13.09
N LEU A 90 -7.60 13.68 -13.31
CA LEU A 90 -8.37 13.15 -14.44
C LEU A 90 -9.85 13.52 -14.32
N PRO A 91 -10.57 13.64 -15.46
CA PRO A 91 -12.02 13.81 -15.45
C PRO A 91 -12.71 12.68 -14.68
N GLY A 92 -13.50 13.04 -13.68
CA GLY A 92 -14.24 12.09 -12.84
C GLY A 92 -13.43 11.44 -11.71
N GLU A 93 -12.16 11.80 -11.52
CA GLU A 93 -11.28 11.21 -10.50
C GLU A 93 -11.73 11.49 -9.06
N HIS A 94 -12.41 12.62 -8.86
CA HIS A 94 -12.82 13.10 -7.54
C HIS A 94 -14.33 13.16 -7.38
N ASP A 95 -15.11 12.66 -8.35
CA ASP A 95 -16.57 12.74 -8.35
C ASP A 95 -17.20 11.81 -7.30
N HIS A 96 -16.54 10.69 -7.01
CA HIS A 96 -17.02 9.66 -6.09
C HIS A 96 -15.90 9.13 -5.19
N TYR A 97 -16.22 8.88 -3.92
CA TYR A 97 -15.24 8.39 -2.94
C TYR A 97 -14.76 6.95 -3.20
N ASP A 98 -15.51 6.18 -3.99
CA ASP A 98 -15.25 4.77 -4.30
C ASP A 98 -14.59 4.58 -5.67
N PHE A 99 -14.09 5.66 -6.29
CA PHE A 99 -13.44 5.63 -7.58
C PHE A 99 -12.35 6.72 -7.68
N GLY A 100 -11.28 6.45 -8.43
CA GLY A 100 -10.21 7.42 -8.64
C GLY A 100 -9.34 7.64 -7.38
N SER A 101 -9.17 8.91 -7.00
CA SER A 101 -8.23 9.31 -5.96
C SER A 101 -8.68 8.78 -4.59
N GLY A 102 -7.82 7.99 -3.93
CA GLY A 102 -8.14 7.28 -2.69
C GLY A 102 -8.78 5.91 -2.91
N ALA A 103 -8.92 5.48 -4.17
CA ALA A 103 -9.68 4.29 -4.56
C ALA A 103 -9.02 3.58 -5.76
N GLY A 104 -7.71 3.28 -5.66
CA GLY A 104 -6.96 2.62 -6.73
C GLY A 104 -7.21 1.11 -6.86
N PHE A 105 -7.90 0.49 -5.90
CA PHE A 105 -8.22 -0.96 -5.83
C PHE A 105 -7.02 -1.92 -5.92
N TYR A 106 -5.80 -1.38 -5.86
CA TYR A 106 -4.55 -2.12 -6.02
C TYR A 106 -4.45 -2.88 -7.34
N VAL A 107 -5.06 -2.35 -8.41
CA VAL A 107 -5.06 -2.96 -9.75
C VAL A 107 -4.22 -2.17 -10.74
N ASP A 108 -3.94 -2.82 -11.88
CA ASP A 108 -3.40 -2.20 -13.08
C ASP A 108 -4.54 -1.91 -14.06
N ALA A 109 -4.90 -0.63 -14.18
CA ALA A 109 -6.00 -0.19 -15.03
C ALA A 109 -5.66 -0.40 -16.52
N THR A 110 -6.67 -0.77 -17.31
CA THR A 110 -6.50 -1.03 -18.76
C THR A 110 -7.22 -0.02 -19.65
N ARG A 111 -8.16 0.75 -19.10
CA ARG A 111 -8.94 1.74 -19.85
C ARG A 111 -8.34 3.13 -19.71
N ASN A 112 -8.26 3.85 -20.83
CA ASN A 112 -7.90 5.27 -20.84
C ASN A 112 -9.00 6.11 -20.13
N PRO A 113 -8.62 7.22 -19.47
CA PRO A 113 -7.25 7.70 -19.26
C PRO A 113 -6.49 7.02 -18.10
N TRP A 114 -7.17 6.18 -17.32
CA TRP A 114 -6.65 5.55 -16.08
C TRP A 114 -5.43 4.66 -16.29
N SER A 115 -5.38 3.93 -17.40
CA SER A 115 -4.30 2.98 -17.72
C SER A 115 -2.90 3.60 -17.76
N LYS A 116 -2.77 4.92 -17.86
CA LYS A 116 -1.46 5.58 -17.80
C LYS A 116 -0.94 5.78 -16.37
N TYR A 117 -1.82 5.86 -15.37
CA TYR A 117 -1.47 6.30 -14.01
C TYR A 117 -1.87 5.30 -12.93
N TYR A 118 -2.98 4.59 -13.10
CA TYR A 118 -3.54 3.68 -12.11
C TYR A 118 -2.94 2.28 -12.26
N GLN A 119 -1.61 2.19 -12.09
CA GLN A 119 -0.83 0.94 -12.11
C GLN A 119 -0.44 0.52 -10.69
N MET A 120 -1.44 0.44 -9.80
CA MET A 120 -1.19 0.23 -8.37
C MET A 120 -0.74 -1.20 -8.06
N ALA A 121 -1.08 -2.19 -8.89
CA ALA A 121 -0.59 -3.54 -8.67
C ALA A 121 0.90 -3.63 -8.94
N THR A 122 1.35 -3.07 -10.07
CA THR A 122 2.75 -2.95 -10.43
C THR A 122 3.52 -2.14 -9.37
N TYR A 123 2.96 -1.01 -8.92
CA TYR A 123 3.58 -0.17 -7.88
C TYR A 123 3.86 -0.96 -6.58
N ILE A 124 2.85 -1.69 -6.09
CA ILE A 124 2.94 -2.43 -4.82
C ILE A 124 3.81 -3.69 -4.91
N ARG A 125 3.73 -4.42 -6.03
CA ARG A 125 4.39 -5.72 -6.18
C ARG A 125 5.86 -5.58 -6.58
N GLU A 126 6.19 -4.55 -7.34
CA GLU A 126 7.48 -4.49 -8.04
C GLU A 126 8.24 -3.21 -7.68
N GLU A 127 7.65 -2.05 -7.94
CA GLU A 127 8.38 -0.79 -7.86
C GLU A 127 8.74 -0.40 -6.43
N LEU A 128 7.76 -0.36 -5.52
CA LEU A 128 7.98 0.05 -4.14
C LEU A 128 8.90 -0.93 -3.39
N PRO A 129 8.72 -2.27 -3.46
CA PRO A 129 9.66 -3.20 -2.85
C PRO A 129 11.08 -3.05 -3.38
N ALA A 130 11.26 -2.93 -4.70
CA ALA A 130 12.59 -2.74 -5.29
C ALA A 130 13.25 -1.44 -4.85
N LEU A 131 12.48 -0.35 -4.73
CA LEU A 131 12.96 0.92 -4.19
C LEU A 131 13.41 0.75 -2.74
N LEU A 132 12.61 0.12 -1.89
CA LEU A 132 12.93 0.00 -0.46
C LEU A 132 14.16 -0.88 -0.21
N GLN A 133 14.32 -1.97 -0.96
CA GLN A 133 15.48 -2.87 -0.85
C GLN A 133 16.80 -2.18 -1.16
N GLN A 134 16.80 -1.21 -2.08
CA GLN A 134 18.02 -0.47 -2.44
C GLN A 134 18.47 0.51 -1.35
N HIS A 135 17.57 0.93 -0.46
CA HIS A 135 17.81 2.05 0.43
C HIS A 135 17.71 1.70 1.93
N PHE A 136 17.09 0.57 2.28
CA PHE A 136 16.83 0.19 3.67
C PHE A 136 17.25 -1.25 3.98
N PRO A 137 17.62 -1.56 5.23
CA PRO A 137 18.03 -2.89 5.64
C PRO A 137 16.80 -3.80 5.83
N LEU A 138 16.13 -4.16 4.73
CA LEU A 138 14.97 -5.05 4.73
C LEU A 138 15.36 -6.45 4.25
N ASP A 139 14.80 -7.48 4.88
CA ASP A 139 14.93 -8.87 4.44
C ASP A 139 13.83 -9.21 3.42
N GLU A 140 14.24 -9.42 2.17
CA GLU A 140 13.35 -9.74 1.06
C GLU A 140 12.74 -11.14 1.15
N ASN A 141 13.39 -12.07 1.87
CA ASN A 141 12.91 -13.44 2.03
C ASN A 141 11.90 -13.53 3.18
N ALA A 142 11.79 -12.50 4.01
CA ALA A 142 10.89 -12.41 5.14
C ALA A 142 9.92 -11.22 4.97
N CYS A 143 9.02 -11.35 3.99
CA CYS A 143 7.99 -10.35 3.73
C CYS A 143 6.57 -10.89 3.90
N GLY A 144 5.69 -10.03 4.41
CA GLY A 144 4.26 -10.28 4.53
C GLY A 144 3.44 -9.07 4.09
N ILE A 145 2.17 -9.31 3.78
CA ILE A 145 1.25 -8.26 3.32
C ILE A 145 -0.14 -8.48 3.92
N PHE A 146 -0.75 -7.39 4.38
CA PHE A 146 -2.06 -7.34 5.02
C PHE A 146 -2.71 -5.99 4.79
N GLY A 147 -3.98 -5.83 5.14
CA GLY A 147 -4.65 -4.54 4.98
C GLY A 147 -6.11 -4.54 5.37
N HIS A 148 -6.77 -3.40 5.12
CA HIS A 148 -8.14 -3.12 5.57
C HIS A 148 -9.08 -2.80 4.41
N SER A 149 -10.28 -3.39 4.40
CA SER A 149 -11.34 -3.12 3.42
C SER A 149 -10.85 -3.33 1.97
N MET A 150 -10.78 -2.28 1.13
CA MET A 150 -10.16 -2.34 -0.20
C MET A 150 -8.75 -2.96 -0.17
N GLY A 151 -7.94 -2.59 0.83
CA GLY A 151 -6.61 -3.15 1.05
C GLY A 151 -6.59 -4.50 1.76
N GLY A 152 -7.73 -5.07 2.14
CA GLY A 152 -7.87 -6.50 2.47
C GLY A 152 -8.32 -7.33 1.27
N ALA A 153 -9.15 -6.73 0.41
CA ALA A 153 -9.74 -7.36 -0.77
C ALA A 153 -8.75 -7.56 -1.95
N TRP A 154 -7.54 -7.00 -1.91
CA TRP A 154 -6.55 -7.23 -2.98
C TRP A 154 -6.27 -8.72 -3.21
N ARG A 155 -6.34 -9.56 -2.18
CA ARG A 155 -6.05 -11.00 -2.30
C ARG A 155 -7.04 -11.73 -3.23
N THR A 156 -8.27 -11.26 -3.35
CA THR A 156 -9.23 -11.85 -4.30
C THR A 156 -9.00 -11.38 -5.73
N ASN A 157 -8.31 -10.26 -5.93
CA ASN A 157 -7.99 -9.70 -7.24
C ASN A 157 -6.66 -10.24 -7.80
N PHE A 158 -5.78 -10.78 -6.95
CA PHE A 158 -4.47 -11.29 -7.33
C PHE A 158 -4.26 -12.73 -6.84
N GLY A 159 -4.23 -13.69 -7.78
CA GLY A 159 -3.59 -14.98 -7.54
C GLY A 159 -2.09 -14.77 -7.46
N PHE A 160 -1.51 -14.80 -6.27
CA PHE A 160 -0.06 -14.70 -6.10
C PHE A 160 0.61 -16.06 -6.37
N GLU A 161 1.50 -16.11 -7.38
CA GLU A 161 2.37 -17.26 -7.68
C GLU A 161 3.70 -17.22 -6.90
N LYS A 162 4.07 -16.09 -6.26
CA LYS A 162 5.25 -16.00 -5.39
C LYS A 162 4.84 -16.07 -3.93
N SER A 163 5.49 -16.97 -3.19
CA SER A 163 5.32 -17.20 -1.75
C SER A 163 5.71 -15.97 -0.91
N TYR A 164 4.79 -15.04 -0.71
CA TYR A 164 4.83 -14.14 0.44
C TYR A 164 4.54 -15.01 1.66
N ALA A 165 5.55 -15.23 2.51
CA ALA A 165 5.55 -16.33 3.46
C ALA A 165 4.51 -16.18 4.58
N ILE A 166 3.89 -15.01 4.80
CA ILE A 166 2.83 -14.87 5.80
C ILE A 166 1.79 -13.84 5.32
N SER A 167 0.59 -14.32 5.01
CA SER A 167 -0.61 -13.50 4.76
C SER A 167 -1.51 -13.58 5.99
N PHE A 168 -1.47 -12.57 6.86
CA PHE A 168 -2.48 -12.40 7.91
C PHE A 168 -3.60 -11.52 7.36
N CYS A 169 -4.68 -12.13 6.91
CA CYS A 169 -5.93 -11.43 6.68
C CYS A 169 -6.57 -11.13 8.04
N PHE A 170 -6.27 -9.98 8.64
CA PHE A 170 -7.11 -9.44 9.74
C PHE A 170 -8.37 -8.83 9.12
N CYS A 171 -9.27 -9.69 8.64
CA CYS A 171 -10.68 -9.34 8.49
C CYS A 171 -11.30 -9.29 9.88
N LEU A 172 -11.08 -8.20 10.61
CA LEU A 172 -11.87 -7.91 11.81
C LEU A 172 -12.17 -6.41 11.90
N PHE A 173 -12.87 -5.91 10.88
CA PHE A 173 -14.07 -5.08 11.04
C PHE A 173 -14.87 -5.23 9.73
N SER A 174 -16.05 -5.82 9.85
CA SER A 174 -17.02 -6.17 8.78
C SER A 174 -16.75 -7.46 8.00
N TYR A 175 -17.53 -8.48 8.37
CA TYR A 175 -17.88 -9.67 7.58
C TYR A 175 -18.09 -9.37 6.08
N LEU A 176 -17.48 -10.19 5.21
CA LEU A 176 -18.11 -10.87 4.05
C LEU A 176 -17.02 -11.51 3.17
N CYS A 177 -16.63 -12.75 3.48
CA CYS A 177 -16.20 -13.69 2.45
C CYS A 177 -17.46 -14.20 1.74
N ALA A 178 -17.96 -13.46 0.76
CA ALA A 178 -18.98 -13.91 -0.17
C ALA A 178 -18.68 -13.36 -1.56
N GLU A 179 -18.99 -14.16 -2.58
CA GLU A 179 -18.96 -13.79 -4.00
C GLU A 179 -19.55 -12.40 -4.26
N PRO A 180 -19.14 -11.70 -5.33
CA PRO A 180 -19.56 -10.33 -5.58
C PRO A 180 -21.06 -10.28 -5.91
N LYS A 181 -21.89 -10.13 -4.89
CA LYS A 181 -23.25 -9.62 -5.00
C LYS A 181 -23.41 -8.48 -3.99
N SER A 182 -23.54 -7.29 -4.58
CA SER A 182 -24.00 -6.03 -3.99
C SER A 182 -23.19 -5.42 -2.85
N LEU A 183 -22.20 -4.61 -3.24
CA LEU A 183 -21.85 -3.37 -2.54
C LEU A 183 -21.50 -2.35 -3.62
N GLY A 184 -22.49 -1.61 -4.14
CA GLY A 184 -22.32 -0.33 -4.87
C GLY A 184 -21.38 -0.20 -6.09
N THR A 185 -20.50 -1.16 -6.39
CA THR A 185 -19.32 -1.03 -7.26
C THR A 185 -19.63 -1.25 -8.74
N LYS A 186 -20.78 -0.76 -9.22
CA LYS A 186 -21.13 -0.82 -10.65
C LYS A 186 -20.12 -0.08 -11.54
N ASN A 187 -19.38 0.89 -11.00
CA ASN A 187 -18.44 1.72 -11.77
C ASN A 187 -17.07 1.07 -12.02
N ILE A 188 -16.66 0.10 -11.20
CA ILE A 188 -15.30 -0.47 -11.24
C ILE A 188 -15.19 -1.57 -12.30
N TYR A 189 -16.24 -2.36 -12.53
CA TYR A 189 -16.23 -3.46 -13.51
C TYR A 189 -15.89 -3.02 -14.94
N TRP A 190 -16.10 -1.76 -15.30
CA TRP A 190 -15.79 -1.22 -16.62
C TRP A 190 -14.29 -1.04 -16.88
N LEU A 191 -13.46 -0.90 -15.83
CA LEU A 191 -12.00 -0.82 -15.95
C LEU A 191 -11.33 -2.15 -16.36
N PHE A 192 -12.07 -3.27 -16.30
CA PHE A 192 -11.50 -4.62 -16.40
C PHE A 192 -11.95 -5.45 -17.61
N ARG A 193 -13.01 -5.08 -18.32
CA ARG A 193 -13.41 -5.85 -19.51
C ARG A 193 -12.46 -5.54 -20.65
N ARG A 194 -11.87 -6.56 -21.27
CA ARG A 194 -11.46 -6.51 -22.68
C ARG A 194 -12.73 -6.35 -23.52
#